data_AF-A0A4W2H9E9-F1
#
_entry.id   AF-A0A4W2H9E9-F1
#
_cell.length_a   1.000
_cell.length_b   1.000
_cell.length_c   1.000
_cell.angle_alpha   90.00
_cell.angle_beta   90.00
_cell.angle_gamma   90.00
#
_symmetry.space_group_name_H-M   'P 1'
#
loop_
_entity.id
_entity.type
_entity.pdbx_description
1 polymer ?
#
loop_
_entity_poly.entity_id
_entity_poly.type
_entity_poly.pdbx_seq_one_letter_code
_entity_poly.pdbx_strand_id
1 'polypeptide(L)'
;MATPNRLWMGLLLLGVLGVLQTPAPAQAALQPNFEEDKFLGRWFTSGLASNSSWFLEKKKVLSMCKSVVAPAADGGLNLTSTFLRKDQCETRTLLLRPAGPPGCYSYTSPHWSSTHEVSVAETDYETYALLYTEGVRGPGQDFRMATLYSTCPTPRPPPGLGLRPRGCLGAPRAWEQGQNGDPPDKRRPKAAPHCPGRSQNPRAEVKEHFTTFAKSLGFTEEGIVFLPKTDKCMEEHP
;
A
#
# COMPACT_ATOMS: atom_id res chain seq x y z
N MET A 1 -8.23 -43.22 -64.44
CA MET A 1 -8.28 -41.82 -64.01
C MET A 1 -9.34 -41.69 -62.93
N ALA A 2 -8.94 -41.49 -61.68
CA ALA A 2 -9.79 -40.97 -60.60
C ALA A 2 -8.85 -40.67 -59.44
N THR A 3 -8.58 -39.39 -59.22
CA THR A 3 -7.80 -38.85 -58.10
C THR A 3 -8.63 -38.86 -56.82
N PRO A 4 -8.11 -39.40 -55.70
CA PRO A 4 -8.67 -39.07 -54.39
C PRO A 4 -7.53 -38.73 -53.43
N ASN A 5 -7.08 -37.47 -53.40
CA ASN A 5 -6.48 -36.86 -52.20
C ASN A 5 -5.91 -35.47 -52.50
N ARG A 6 -6.78 -34.49 -52.72
CA ARG A 6 -6.35 -33.07 -52.61
C ARG A 6 -7.17 -32.24 -51.64
N LEU A 7 -8.31 -32.76 -51.17
CA LEU A 7 -9.14 -32.08 -50.18
C LEU A 7 -8.64 -32.28 -48.73
N TRP A 8 -7.94 -33.38 -48.43
CA TRP A 8 -7.52 -33.63 -47.04
C TRP A 8 -6.28 -32.81 -46.63
N MET A 9 -5.39 -32.49 -47.57
CA MET A 9 -4.20 -31.67 -47.30
C MET A 9 -4.50 -30.17 -47.17
N GLY A 10 -5.64 -29.69 -47.68
CA GLY A 10 -6.07 -28.29 -47.49
C GLY A 10 -6.61 -28.01 -46.09
N LEU A 11 -7.23 -29.01 -45.45
CA LEU A 11 -7.85 -28.86 -44.12
C LEU A 11 -6.84 -28.91 -42.98
N LEU A 12 -5.66 -29.53 -43.20
CA LEU A 12 -4.59 -29.59 -42.19
C LEU A 12 -3.81 -28.27 -42.07
N LEU A 13 -3.76 -27.43 -43.11
CA LEU A 13 -3.05 -26.14 -43.05
C LEU A 13 -3.85 -25.02 -42.34
N LEU A 14 -5.18 -25.14 -42.25
CA LEU A 14 -6.03 -24.16 -41.55
C LEU A 14 -6.11 -24.39 -40.02
N GLY A 15 -5.56 -25.50 -39.52
CA GLY A 15 -5.58 -25.84 -38.10
C GLY A 15 -4.49 -25.18 -37.24
N VAL A 16 -3.51 -24.49 -37.85
CA VAL A 16 -2.30 -24.04 -37.13
C VAL A 16 -2.26 -22.52 -36.85
N LEU A 17 -3.17 -21.71 -37.42
CA LEU A 17 -3.20 -20.25 -37.18
C LEU A 17 -4.25 -19.77 -36.16
N GLY A 18 -4.85 -20.69 -35.41
CA GLY A 18 -6.00 -20.41 -34.54
C GLY A 18 -5.76 -20.46 -33.04
N VAL A 19 -4.51 -20.52 -32.56
CA VAL A 19 -4.26 -20.33 -31.12
C VAL A 19 -4.27 -18.83 -30.86
N LEU A 20 -5.48 -18.27 -30.78
CA LEU A 20 -5.72 -16.98 -30.18
C LEU A 20 -5.14 -17.08 -28.76
N GLN A 21 -4.00 -16.44 -28.53
CA GLN A 21 -3.43 -16.29 -27.21
C GLN A 21 -4.48 -15.52 -26.40
N THR A 22 -5.34 -16.24 -25.67
CA THR A 22 -6.12 -15.64 -24.61
C THR A 22 -5.12 -15.00 -23.67
N PRO A 23 -5.19 -13.68 -23.41
CA PRO A 23 -4.36 -13.07 -22.39
C PRO A 23 -4.61 -13.85 -21.11
N ALA A 24 -3.58 -14.52 -20.59
CA ALA A 24 -3.62 -14.98 -19.22
C ALA A 24 -3.93 -13.75 -18.35
N PRO A 25 -4.78 -13.87 -17.31
CA PRO A 25 -4.98 -12.77 -16.38
C PRO A 25 -3.59 -12.33 -15.92
N ALA A 26 -3.27 -11.06 -16.16
CA ALA A 26 -1.96 -10.50 -15.89
C ALA A 26 -1.68 -10.69 -14.39
N GLN A 27 -0.83 -11.66 -14.07
CA GLN A 27 -0.24 -11.75 -12.75
C GLN A 27 0.45 -10.41 -12.52
N ALA A 28 0.15 -9.74 -11.41
CA ALA A 28 0.73 -8.44 -11.13
C ALA A 28 2.25 -8.58 -11.14
N ALA A 29 2.93 -7.84 -12.03
CA ALA A 29 4.38 -7.80 -12.04
C ALA A 29 4.87 -7.32 -10.67
N LEU A 30 5.90 -7.96 -10.13
CA LEU A 30 6.46 -7.64 -8.82
C LEU A 30 7.46 -6.48 -8.96
N GLN A 31 7.54 -5.62 -7.94
CA GLN A 31 8.54 -4.55 -7.90
C GLN A 31 9.96 -5.13 -8.05
N PRO A 32 10.71 -4.72 -9.09
CA PRO A 32 12.08 -5.18 -9.25
C PRO A 32 12.98 -4.73 -8.09
N ASN A 33 13.80 -5.65 -7.59
CA ASN A 33 14.75 -5.41 -6.50
C ASN A 33 14.09 -4.74 -5.27
N PHE A 34 12.95 -5.27 -4.84
CA PHE A 34 12.20 -4.72 -3.72
C PHE A 34 13.04 -4.63 -2.43
N GLU A 35 13.12 -3.42 -1.87
CA GLU A 35 13.84 -3.11 -0.63
C GLU A 35 12.85 -2.93 0.53
N GLU A 36 12.67 -3.97 1.34
CA GLU A 36 11.67 -3.99 2.43
C GLU A 36 11.85 -2.84 3.44
N ASP A 37 13.09 -2.57 3.85
CA ASP A 37 13.40 -1.51 4.82
C ASP A 37 12.93 -0.12 4.38
N LYS A 38 12.94 0.14 3.06
CA LYS A 38 12.46 1.41 2.48
C LYS A 38 10.94 1.48 2.38
N PHE A 39 10.26 0.33 2.44
CA PHE A 39 8.81 0.24 2.40
C PHE A 39 8.16 0.40 3.79
N LEU A 40 8.95 0.28 4.87
CA LEU A 40 8.48 0.45 6.23
C LEU A 40 7.98 1.89 6.51
N GLY A 41 7.11 2.00 7.50
CA GLY A 41 6.59 3.27 7.97
C GLY A 41 5.14 3.52 7.57
N ARG A 42 4.80 4.81 7.44
CA ARG A 42 3.40 5.25 7.36
C ARG A 42 2.95 5.42 5.92
N TRP A 43 1.82 4.80 5.61
CA TRP A 43 1.13 4.86 4.33
C TRP A 43 -0.33 5.27 4.53
N PHE A 44 -0.96 5.81 3.49
CA PHE A 44 -2.39 6.10 3.45
C PHE A 44 -3.03 5.37 2.29
N THR A 45 -4.10 4.62 2.55
CA THR A 45 -4.89 3.96 1.51
C THR A 45 -5.74 5.00 0.79
N SER A 46 -5.35 5.37 -0.42
CA SER A 46 -5.98 6.45 -1.17
C SER A 46 -6.77 6.00 -2.38
N GLY A 47 -6.56 4.78 -2.85
CA GLY A 47 -7.34 4.15 -3.92
C GLY A 47 -7.50 2.66 -3.70
N LEU A 48 -8.64 2.12 -4.14
CA LEU A 48 -8.96 0.70 -4.10
C LEU A 48 -9.66 0.29 -5.40
N ALA A 49 -9.39 -0.92 -5.86
CA ALA A 49 -10.19 -1.58 -6.87
C ALA A 49 -10.45 -3.03 -6.45
N SER A 50 -11.69 -3.52 -6.49
CA SER A 50 -11.99 -4.92 -6.12
C SER A 50 -13.23 -5.47 -6.82
N ASN A 51 -13.23 -6.79 -7.04
CA ASN A 51 -14.37 -7.55 -7.55
C ASN A 51 -15.33 -8.04 -6.45
N SER A 52 -15.03 -7.79 -5.18
CA SER A 52 -15.84 -8.28 -4.06
C SER A 52 -17.21 -7.57 -4.00
N SER A 53 -18.30 -8.33 -3.90
CA SER A 53 -19.66 -7.77 -3.76
C SER A 53 -19.79 -6.84 -2.57
N TRP A 54 -19.17 -7.18 -1.43
CA TRP A 54 -19.15 -6.32 -0.24
C TRP A 54 -18.49 -4.97 -0.54
N PHE A 55 -17.38 -4.99 -1.27
CA PHE A 55 -16.68 -3.76 -1.65
C PHE A 55 -17.54 -2.92 -2.60
N LEU A 56 -18.13 -3.52 -3.63
CA LEU A 56 -19.00 -2.82 -4.57
C LEU A 56 -20.20 -2.16 -3.87
N GLU A 57 -20.75 -2.80 -2.85
CA GLU A 57 -21.84 -2.27 -2.02
C GLU A 57 -21.37 -1.13 -1.10
N LYS A 58 -20.20 -1.27 -0.46
CA LYS A 58 -19.74 -0.34 0.60
C LYS A 58 -18.78 0.74 0.12
N LYS A 59 -18.26 0.70 -1.11
CA LYS A 59 -17.22 1.63 -1.61
C LYS A 59 -17.54 3.12 -1.39
N LYS A 60 -18.82 3.52 -1.48
CA LYS A 60 -19.26 4.92 -1.31
C LYS A 60 -19.16 5.44 0.12
N VAL A 61 -19.11 4.55 1.11
CA VAL A 61 -19.00 4.91 2.53
C VAL A 61 -17.60 4.65 3.09
N LEU A 62 -16.66 4.22 2.25
CA LEU A 62 -15.27 4.06 2.65
C LEU A 62 -14.59 5.43 2.71
N SER A 63 -13.62 5.54 3.61
CA SER A 63 -12.74 6.70 3.73
C SER A 63 -11.30 6.22 3.80
N MET A 64 -10.38 7.11 3.48
CA MET A 64 -8.95 6.88 3.57
C MET A 64 -8.60 6.34 4.97
N CYS A 65 -7.74 5.34 5.03
CA CYS A 65 -7.23 4.79 6.29
C CYS A 65 -5.72 4.99 6.40
N LYS A 66 -5.25 5.17 7.63
CA LYS A 66 -3.82 5.22 7.95
C LYS A 66 -3.32 3.80 8.12
N SER A 67 -2.27 3.42 7.40
CA SER A 67 -1.60 2.13 7.54
C SER A 67 -0.18 2.34 8.01
N VAL A 68 0.28 1.52 8.96
CA VAL A 68 1.68 1.48 9.40
C VAL A 68 2.22 0.10 9.07
N VAL A 69 3.31 0.08 8.31
CA VAL A 69 4.06 -1.13 7.96
C VAL A 69 5.27 -1.20 8.89
N ALA A 70 5.36 -2.30 9.65
CA ALA A 70 6.45 -2.56 10.57
C ALA A 70 6.99 -3.98 10.36
N PRO A 71 8.28 -4.26 10.66
CA PRO A 71 8.81 -5.60 10.57
C PRO A 71 8.10 -6.55 11.57
N ALA A 72 7.92 -7.79 11.17
CA ALA A 72 7.44 -8.87 12.03
C ALA A 72 8.60 -9.81 12.42
N ALA A 73 8.44 -10.50 13.54
CA ALA A 73 9.48 -11.39 14.08
C ALA A 73 9.78 -12.61 13.18
N ASP A 74 8.83 -12.97 12.31
CA ASP A 74 8.95 -14.08 11.35
C ASP A 74 9.56 -13.66 10.00
N GLY A 75 10.16 -12.46 9.93
CA GLY A 75 10.72 -11.91 8.70
C GLY A 75 9.66 -11.41 7.71
N GLY A 76 8.40 -11.33 8.14
CA GLY A 76 7.31 -10.70 7.40
C GLY A 76 7.04 -9.25 7.82
N LEU A 77 5.83 -8.79 7.54
CA LEU A 77 5.39 -7.42 7.85
C LEU A 77 4.10 -7.41 8.68
N ASN A 78 4.06 -6.54 9.68
CA ASN A 78 2.84 -6.14 10.37
C ASN A 78 2.25 -4.92 9.67
N LEU A 79 1.15 -5.11 8.96
CA LEU A 79 0.37 -4.04 8.35
C LEU A 79 -0.77 -3.64 9.30
N THR A 80 -0.61 -2.54 10.02
CA THR A 80 -1.59 -2.03 10.98
C THR A 80 -2.39 -0.88 10.39
N SER A 81 -3.64 -1.13 10.03
CA SER A 81 -4.55 -0.14 9.44
C SER A 81 -5.52 0.42 10.47
N THR A 82 -5.63 1.74 10.55
CA THR A 82 -6.56 2.49 11.39
C THR A 82 -7.59 3.19 10.51
N PHE A 83 -8.87 2.92 10.74
CA PHE A 83 -9.98 3.43 9.93
C PHE A 83 -11.13 3.93 10.82
N LEU A 84 -11.93 4.83 10.27
CA LEU A 84 -13.13 5.35 10.92
C LEU A 84 -14.31 4.39 10.67
N ARG A 85 -14.97 3.94 11.73
CA ARG A 85 -16.19 3.13 11.66
C ARG A 85 -17.18 3.58 12.72
N LYS A 86 -18.39 3.96 12.30
CA LYS A 86 -19.44 4.48 13.20
C LYS A 86 -18.93 5.57 14.17
N ASP A 87 -18.18 6.53 13.61
CA ASP A 87 -17.53 7.63 14.35
C ASP A 87 -16.46 7.21 15.39
N GLN A 88 -16.03 5.95 15.39
CA GLN A 88 -14.95 5.45 16.22
C GLN A 88 -13.74 5.04 15.39
N CYS A 89 -12.55 5.21 15.96
CA CYS A 89 -11.31 4.76 15.36
C CYS A 89 -11.09 3.29 15.70
N GLU A 90 -11.15 2.43 14.69
CA GLU A 90 -10.82 1.02 14.81
C GLU A 90 -9.47 0.75 14.16
N THR A 91 -8.68 -0.13 14.79
CA THR A 91 -7.37 -0.55 14.29
C THR A 91 -7.38 -2.05 14.04
N ARG A 92 -6.84 -2.47 12.90
CA ARG A 92 -6.67 -3.87 12.52
C ARG A 92 -5.26 -4.12 12.03
N THR A 93 -4.61 -5.13 12.58
CA THR A 93 -3.28 -5.58 12.13
C THR A 93 -3.41 -6.84 11.29
N LEU A 94 -2.78 -6.83 10.12
CA LEU A 94 -2.61 -7.97 9.23
C LEU A 94 -1.15 -8.41 9.32
N LEU A 95 -0.93 -9.67 9.68
CA LEU A 95 0.40 -10.28 9.63
C LEU A 95 0.62 -10.85 8.22
N LEU A 96 1.50 -10.19 7.46
CA LEU A 96 1.91 -10.57 6.12
C LEU A 96 3.17 -11.44 6.22
N ARG A 97 3.04 -12.73 5.93
CA ARG A 97 4.17 -13.66 5.99
C ARG A 97 4.87 -13.76 4.64
N PRO A 98 6.20 -13.94 4.59
CA PRO A 98 6.90 -14.17 3.33
C PRO A 98 6.30 -15.37 2.58
N ALA A 99 6.03 -15.23 1.30
CA ALA A 99 5.41 -16.27 0.47
C ALA A 99 6.17 -16.57 -0.83
N GLY A 100 7.30 -15.88 -1.07
CA GLY A 100 8.08 -16.04 -2.27
C GLY A 100 9.23 -15.03 -2.33
N PRO A 101 9.55 -14.46 -3.51
CA PRO A 101 10.57 -13.42 -3.63
C PRO A 101 10.19 -12.15 -2.82
N PRO A 102 11.15 -11.28 -2.49
CA PRO A 102 10.90 -10.02 -1.78
C PRO A 102 9.77 -9.20 -2.43
N GLY A 103 8.81 -8.76 -1.60
CA GLY A 103 7.60 -8.07 -2.08
C GLY A 103 6.39 -9.00 -2.26
N CYS A 104 6.55 -10.32 -2.12
CA CYS A 104 5.46 -11.30 -2.15
C CYS A 104 5.19 -11.88 -0.76
N TYR A 105 3.97 -11.69 -0.26
CA TYR A 105 3.54 -12.10 1.06
C TYR A 105 2.23 -12.88 1.01
N SER A 106 1.93 -13.60 2.09
CA SER A 106 0.66 -14.29 2.31
C SER A 106 0.01 -13.79 3.59
N TYR A 107 -1.32 -13.68 3.55
CA TYR A 107 -2.15 -13.33 4.69
C TYR A 107 -3.26 -14.37 4.86
N THR A 108 -3.29 -15.02 6.02
CA THR A 108 -4.38 -15.94 6.39
C THR A 108 -5.35 -15.22 7.31
N SER A 109 -6.60 -15.12 6.88
CA SER A 109 -7.67 -14.51 7.66
C SER A 109 -8.04 -15.38 8.87
N PRO A 110 -7.90 -14.90 10.12
CA PRO A 110 -8.19 -15.72 11.31
C PRO A 110 -9.65 -16.18 11.40
N HIS A 111 -10.57 -15.40 10.86
CA HIS A 111 -12.01 -15.67 10.96
C HIS A 111 -12.55 -16.56 9.84
N TRP A 112 -11.93 -16.51 8.66
CA TRP A 112 -12.46 -17.13 7.45
C TRP A 112 -11.58 -18.27 6.92
N SER A 113 -10.42 -18.52 7.57
CA SER A 113 -9.41 -19.50 7.16
C SER A 113 -9.03 -19.42 5.67
N SER A 114 -9.20 -18.25 5.06
CA SER A 114 -8.86 -17.98 3.67
C SER A 114 -7.48 -17.34 3.60
N THR A 115 -6.64 -17.90 2.75
CA THR A 115 -5.32 -17.37 2.44
C THR A 115 -5.40 -16.46 1.22
N HIS A 116 -4.77 -15.30 1.34
CA HIS A 116 -4.66 -14.33 0.26
C HIS A 116 -3.17 -14.05 0.03
N GLU A 117 -2.76 -14.01 -1.23
CA GLU A 117 -1.44 -13.56 -1.65
C GLU A 117 -1.47 -12.05 -1.84
N VAL A 118 -0.42 -11.37 -1.38
CA VAL A 118 -0.26 -9.92 -1.41
C VAL A 118 1.07 -9.62 -2.08
N SER A 119 1.03 -8.90 -3.19
CA SER A 119 2.22 -8.52 -3.96
C SER A 119 2.37 -7.01 -3.98
N VAL A 120 3.58 -6.53 -3.71
CA VAL A 120 3.97 -5.15 -4.00
C VAL A 120 4.34 -5.07 -5.47
N ALA A 121 3.40 -4.60 -6.28
CA ALA A 121 3.56 -4.57 -7.72
C ALA A 121 4.52 -3.46 -8.16
N GLU A 122 4.38 -2.29 -7.54
CA GLU A 122 5.23 -1.14 -7.83
C GLU A 122 5.32 -0.22 -6.62
N THR A 123 6.48 0.41 -6.39
CA THR A 123 6.64 1.45 -5.40
C THR A 123 7.86 2.31 -5.70
N ASP A 124 7.77 3.60 -5.43
CA ASP A 124 8.92 4.51 -5.38
C ASP A 124 9.43 4.73 -3.94
N TYR A 125 8.85 4.01 -2.98
CA TYR A 125 9.10 4.05 -1.54
C TYR A 125 8.76 5.36 -0.84
N GLU A 126 8.76 6.47 -1.57
CA GLU A 126 8.61 7.81 -0.99
C GLU A 126 7.22 8.41 -1.19
N THR A 127 6.54 8.13 -2.30
CA THR A 127 5.31 8.86 -2.68
C THR A 127 4.11 7.95 -2.92
N TYR A 128 4.29 6.77 -3.50
CA TYR A 128 3.21 5.80 -3.70
C TYR A 128 3.68 4.35 -3.70
N ALA A 129 2.72 3.45 -3.50
CA ALA A 129 2.89 2.04 -3.79
C ALA A 129 1.60 1.43 -4.33
N LEU A 130 1.74 0.54 -5.30
CA LEU A 130 0.67 -0.24 -5.90
C LEU A 130 0.79 -1.67 -5.39
N LEU A 131 -0.25 -2.13 -4.73
CA LEU A 131 -0.33 -3.50 -4.24
C LEU A 131 -1.45 -4.23 -4.98
N TYR A 132 -1.25 -5.53 -5.16
CA TYR A 132 -2.27 -6.45 -5.62
C TYR A 132 -2.47 -7.54 -4.58
N THR A 133 -3.73 -7.91 -4.35
CA THR A 133 -4.10 -8.98 -3.43
C THR A 133 -5.07 -9.90 -4.14
N GLU A 134 -4.79 -11.19 -4.09
CA GLU A 134 -5.69 -12.22 -4.58
C GLU A 134 -5.86 -13.36 -3.59
N GLY A 135 -7.02 -14.00 -3.60
CA GLY A 135 -7.28 -15.14 -2.74
C GLY A 135 -8.40 -16.00 -3.28
N VAL A 136 -8.30 -17.30 -3.03
CA VAL A 136 -9.32 -18.27 -3.45
C VAL A 136 -10.13 -18.67 -2.22
N ARG A 137 -11.43 -18.35 -2.23
CA ARG A 137 -12.36 -18.75 -1.15
C ARG A 137 -13.17 -20.01 -1.49
N GLY A 138 -13.13 -20.45 -2.75
CA GLY A 138 -13.82 -21.63 -3.26
C GLY A 138 -13.91 -21.62 -4.80
N PRO A 139 -14.51 -22.64 -5.43
CA PRO A 139 -14.69 -22.69 -6.87
C PRO A 139 -15.48 -21.47 -7.37
N GLY A 140 -14.86 -20.65 -8.23
CA GLY A 140 -15.49 -19.44 -8.79
C GLY A 140 -15.65 -18.26 -7.83
N GLN A 141 -15.03 -18.31 -6.65
CA GLN A 141 -14.98 -17.18 -5.70
C GLN A 141 -13.53 -16.71 -5.53
N ASP A 142 -13.01 -16.08 -6.58
CA ASP A 142 -11.75 -15.35 -6.55
C ASP A 142 -11.98 -13.97 -5.91
N PHE A 143 -11.27 -13.69 -4.83
CA PHE A 143 -11.14 -12.35 -4.30
C PHE A 143 -9.95 -11.69 -4.98
N ARG A 144 -10.15 -10.51 -5.58
CA ARG A 144 -9.08 -9.69 -6.14
C ARG A 144 -9.22 -8.25 -5.69
N MET A 145 -8.10 -7.63 -5.36
CA MET A 145 -8.04 -6.24 -4.93
C MET A 145 -6.73 -5.58 -5.33
N ALA A 146 -6.81 -4.45 -6.02
CA ALA A 146 -5.69 -3.53 -6.18
C ALA A 146 -5.80 -2.40 -5.15
N THR A 147 -4.67 -2.01 -4.56
CA THR A 147 -4.60 -0.97 -3.52
C THR A 147 -3.56 0.07 -3.91
N LEU A 148 -3.93 1.34 -3.84
CA LEU A 148 -3.01 2.47 -3.94
C LEU A 148 -2.70 2.99 -2.54
N TYR A 149 -1.45 2.86 -2.14
CA TYR A 149 -0.90 3.62 -1.04
C TYR A 149 -0.27 4.90 -1.53
N SER A 150 -0.44 5.95 -0.73
CA SER A 150 0.21 7.25 -0.91
C SER A 150 0.83 7.68 0.40
N THR A 151 1.94 8.39 0.34
CA THR A 151 2.52 9.04 1.53
C THR A 151 2.01 10.48 1.65
N CYS A 152 2.17 11.04 2.85
CA CYS A 152 2.04 12.47 3.05
C CYS A 152 3.44 13.08 2.86
N PRO A 153 3.63 14.09 1.99
CA PRO A 153 4.93 14.73 1.85
C PRO A 153 5.37 15.31 3.20
N THR A 154 6.49 14.84 3.73
CA THR A 154 7.15 15.56 4.83
C THR A 154 7.66 16.88 4.26
N PRO A 155 7.46 18.02 4.96
CA PRO A 155 8.10 19.27 4.56
C PRO A 155 9.61 19.03 4.54
N ARG A 156 10.25 19.15 3.37
CA ARG A 156 11.71 19.20 3.29
C ARG A 156 12.17 20.34 4.21
N PRO A 157 13.09 20.11 5.17
CA PRO A 157 13.67 21.22 5.91
C PRO A 157 14.31 22.18 4.90
N PRO A 158 14.15 23.51 5.07
CA PRO A 158 14.75 24.47 4.15
C PRO A 158 16.27 24.22 4.07
N PRO A 159 16.86 24.24 2.86
CA PRO A 159 18.31 24.16 2.72
C PRO A 159 18.92 25.35 3.50
N GLY A 160 19.67 25.07 4.56
CA GLY A 160 20.35 26.12 5.33
C GLY A 160 20.25 26.02 6.85
N LEU A 161 19.47 25.10 7.44
CA LEU A 161 19.62 24.77 8.86
C LEU A 161 20.80 23.82 9.05
N GLY A 162 21.99 24.36 8.81
CA GLY A 162 23.23 23.76 9.26
C GLY A 162 23.16 23.60 10.77
N LEU A 163 22.93 22.37 11.22
CA LEU A 163 23.20 21.96 12.58
C LEU A 163 24.69 22.23 12.82
N ARG A 164 25.01 23.39 13.42
CA ARG A 164 26.35 23.63 13.94
C ARG A 164 26.61 22.54 14.98
N PRO A 165 27.64 21.70 14.83
CA PRO A 165 28.04 20.82 15.91
C PRO A 165 28.60 21.72 17.01
N ARG A 166 27.86 21.91 18.10
CA ARG A 166 28.49 22.38 19.34
C ARG A 166 29.33 21.22 19.85
N GLY A 167 30.62 21.28 19.53
CA GLY A 167 31.63 20.40 20.08
C GLY A 167 31.57 20.42 21.60
N CYS A 168 31.63 19.23 22.19
CA CYS A 168 31.89 19.06 23.61
C CYS A 168 33.36 19.36 23.88
N LEU A 169 33.68 20.56 24.35
CA LEU A 169 34.98 20.88 24.95
C LEU A 169 34.78 21.82 26.15
N GLY A 170 35.18 21.33 27.32
CA GLY A 170 35.64 22.15 28.45
C GLY A 170 34.55 22.79 29.32
N ALA A 171 34.24 22.17 30.45
CA ALA A 171 33.69 22.89 31.61
C ALA A 171 34.76 23.82 32.22
N PRO A 172 34.34 24.98 32.77
CA PRO A 172 34.85 25.36 34.07
C PRO A 172 33.72 25.66 35.06
N ARG A 173 34.07 25.39 36.32
CA ARG A 173 33.31 25.56 37.55
C ARG A 173 32.79 27.00 37.71
N ALA A 174 31.51 27.14 38.06
CA ALA A 174 31.03 28.22 38.90
C ALA A 174 29.78 27.73 39.65
N TRP A 175 29.98 27.36 40.91
CA TRP A 175 28.95 27.21 41.93
C TRP A 175 28.89 28.58 42.62
N GLU A 176 27.74 29.25 42.63
CA GLU A 176 27.24 29.92 43.84
C GLU A 176 25.87 30.56 43.64
N GLN A 177 25.04 30.35 44.68
CA GLN A 177 23.82 31.06 45.07
C GLN A 177 22.55 30.74 44.29
N GLY A 178 21.73 29.93 44.96
CA GLY A 178 20.44 29.44 44.50
C GLY A 178 19.29 30.41 44.71
N GLN A 179 18.23 30.15 43.96
CA GLN A 179 16.85 30.44 44.35
C GLN A 179 16.00 29.22 43.95
N ASN A 180 15.22 28.74 44.92
CA ASN A 180 14.16 27.76 44.72
C ASN A 180 13.06 28.37 43.84
N GLY A 181 12.59 27.64 42.83
CA GLY A 181 11.36 27.96 42.10
C GLY A 181 11.30 27.32 40.71
N ASP A 182 10.63 26.17 40.63
CA ASP A 182 10.19 25.38 39.46
C ASP A 182 11.19 24.92 38.38
N PRO A 183 11.21 23.62 38.01
CA PRO A 183 11.96 23.15 36.85
C PRO A 183 11.28 23.65 35.56
N PRO A 184 12.03 24.12 34.55
CA PRO A 184 11.44 24.43 33.25
C PRO A 184 10.87 23.14 32.64
N ASP A 185 9.58 23.18 32.27
CA ASP A 185 8.83 22.14 31.57
C ASP A 185 9.72 21.46 30.54
N LYS A 186 10.11 20.20 30.85
CA LYS A 186 10.94 19.38 30.00
C LYS A 186 10.18 19.19 28.70
N ARG A 187 10.62 19.90 27.66
CA ARG A 187 10.52 19.54 26.23
C ARG A 187 9.42 18.49 26.00
N ARG A 188 8.16 18.94 25.98
CA ARG A 188 7.13 18.18 25.28
C ARG A 188 7.71 17.88 23.89
N PRO A 189 7.84 16.61 23.47
CA PRO A 189 8.18 16.34 22.09
C PRO A 189 7.12 17.07 21.27
N LYS A 190 7.55 18.01 20.43
CA LYS A 190 6.64 18.65 19.48
C LYS A 190 5.93 17.50 18.77
N ALA A 191 4.60 17.48 18.86
CA ALA A 191 3.76 16.50 18.19
C ALA A 191 4.28 16.30 16.76
N ALA A 192 4.31 15.03 16.33
CA ALA A 192 4.69 14.67 14.97
C ALA A 192 3.97 15.61 13.98
N PRO A 193 4.67 16.11 12.94
CA PRO A 193 4.10 17.13 12.09
C PRO A 193 2.78 16.63 11.47
N HIS A 194 1.69 17.29 11.88
CA HIS A 194 0.41 17.27 11.20
C HIS A 194 0.65 17.47 9.70
N CYS A 195 0.07 16.63 8.84
CA CYS A 195 0.13 16.76 7.38
C CYS A 195 -0.22 18.20 6.99
N PRO A 196 0.75 19.08 6.66
CA PRO A 196 0.47 20.49 6.58
C PRO A 196 -0.20 20.77 5.24
N GLY A 197 -1.53 20.95 5.27
CA GLY A 197 -2.29 21.77 4.31
C GLY A 197 -2.19 21.47 2.81
N ARG A 198 -1.45 20.45 2.36
CA ARG A 198 -1.35 20.05 0.94
C ARG A 198 -1.38 18.53 0.78
N SER A 199 -2.56 18.09 0.39
CA SER A 199 -2.87 16.85 -0.31
C SER A 199 -2.27 15.52 0.21
N GLN A 200 -2.95 14.90 1.19
CA GLN A 200 -3.03 13.43 1.31
C GLN A 200 -3.71 12.77 0.08
N ASN A 201 -4.12 13.57 -0.92
CA ASN A 201 -4.68 13.05 -2.17
C ASN A 201 -3.49 12.82 -3.11
N PRO A 202 -3.31 11.61 -3.65
CA PRO A 202 -2.29 11.37 -4.66
C PRO A 202 -2.45 12.33 -5.84
N ARG A 203 -1.33 12.71 -6.47
CA ARG A 203 -1.34 13.57 -7.67
C ARG A 203 -2.19 12.92 -8.76
N ALA A 204 -2.71 13.73 -9.69
CA ALA A 204 -3.52 13.23 -10.80
C ALA A 204 -2.78 12.14 -11.59
N GLU A 205 -1.48 12.32 -11.82
CA GLU A 205 -0.59 11.34 -12.46
C GLU A 205 -0.60 9.98 -11.74
N VAL A 206 -0.46 9.98 -10.41
CA VAL A 206 -0.47 8.76 -9.60
C VAL A 206 -1.84 8.07 -9.63
N LYS A 207 -2.93 8.87 -9.65
CA LYS A 207 -4.29 8.34 -9.76
C LYS A 207 -4.53 7.70 -11.12
N GLU A 208 -4.15 8.37 -12.19
CA GLU A 208 -4.25 7.85 -13.55
C GLU A 208 -3.40 6.58 -13.71
N HIS A 209 -2.22 6.58 -13.11
CA HIS A 209 -1.36 5.40 -13.09
C HIS A 209 -2.02 4.22 -12.37
N PHE A 210 -2.59 4.45 -11.18
CA PHE A 210 -3.36 3.42 -10.47
C PHE A 210 -4.57 2.92 -11.27
N THR A 211 -5.31 3.82 -11.94
CA THR A 211 -6.44 3.43 -12.79
C THR A 211 -5.98 2.55 -13.95
N THR A 212 -4.85 2.87 -14.58
CA THR A 212 -4.26 2.07 -15.66
C THR A 212 -3.84 0.70 -15.16
N PHE A 213 -3.15 0.65 -14.01
CA PHE A 213 -2.78 -0.58 -13.33
C PHE A 213 -4.01 -1.45 -13.02
N ALA A 214 -5.03 -0.89 -12.37
CA ALA A 214 -6.26 -1.62 -12.03
C ALA A 214 -6.97 -2.16 -13.28
N LYS A 215 -7.05 -1.39 -14.37
CA LYS A 215 -7.63 -1.85 -15.64
C LYS A 215 -6.82 -2.98 -16.27
N SER A 216 -5.49 -2.93 -16.20
CA SER A 216 -4.63 -4.01 -16.71
C SER A 216 -4.86 -5.35 -15.99
N LEU A 217 -5.30 -5.30 -14.72
CA LEU A 217 -5.72 -6.45 -13.92
C LEU A 217 -7.18 -6.89 -14.20
N GLY A 218 -7.87 -6.20 -15.11
CA GLY A 218 -9.25 -6.50 -15.51
C GLY A 218 -10.33 -5.87 -14.61
N PHE A 219 -10.00 -4.93 -13.73
CA PHE A 219 -11.03 -4.18 -12.99
C PHE A 219 -11.75 -3.19 -13.90
N THR A 220 -13.07 -3.10 -13.76
CA THR A 220 -13.88 -2.09 -14.44
C THR A 220 -13.78 -0.74 -13.72
N GLU A 221 -14.15 0.35 -14.41
CA GLU A 221 -14.20 1.69 -13.80
C GLU A 221 -15.09 1.73 -12.56
N GLU A 222 -16.20 0.99 -12.58
CA GLU A 222 -17.08 0.87 -11.42
C GLU A 222 -16.41 0.17 -10.25
N GLY A 223 -15.48 -0.73 -10.52
CA GLY A 223 -14.69 -1.43 -9.51
C GLY A 223 -13.62 -0.56 -8.86
N ILE A 224 -13.31 0.63 -9.40
CA ILE A 224 -12.24 1.52 -8.93
C ILE A 224 -12.82 2.68 -8.13
N VAL A 225 -12.23 2.99 -6.98
CA VAL A 225 -12.61 4.14 -6.13
C VAL A 225 -11.37 4.83 -5.56
N PHE A 226 -11.41 6.15 -5.51
CA PHE A 226 -10.46 6.94 -4.72
C PHE A 226 -11.12 7.35 -3.41
N LEU A 227 -10.46 7.08 -2.30
CA LEU A 227 -11.05 7.21 -0.98
C LEU A 227 -11.03 8.68 -0.52
N PRO A 228 -12.18 9.23 -0.07
CA PRO A 228 -12.21 10.57 0.50
C PRO A 228 -11.38 10.60 1.78
N LYS A 229 -10.81 11.77 2.07
CA LYS A 229 -10.05 11.98 3.30
C LYS A 229 -10.97 12.00 4.51
N THR A 230 -10.42 11.63 5.64
CA THR A 230 -11.01 11.84 6.95
C THR A 230 -9.94 12.42 7.85
N ASP A 231 -10.25 13.53 8.54
CA ASP A 231 -9.33 14.09 9.54
C ASP A 231 -9.39 13.27 10.84
N LYS A 232 -10.46 12.50 11.04
CA LYS A 232 -10.62 11.58 12.16
C LYS A 232 -9.69 10.37 12.01
N CYS A 233 -9.11 9.93 13.12
CA CYS A 233 -8.25 8.73 13.24
C CYS A 233 -6.88 8.81 12.55
N MET A 234 -6.49 10.00 12.07
CA MET A 234 -5.21 10.20 11.39
C MET A 234 -4.09 10.62 12.35
N GLU A 235 -4.43 11.24 13.48
CA GLU A 235 -3.46 11.72 14.47
C GLU A 235 -2.84 10.59 15.30
N GLU A 236 -1.60 10.81 15.74
CA GLU A 236 -0.98 10.03 16.80
C GLU A 236 -1.38 10.70 18.12
N HIS A 237 -2.12 10.00 18.97
CA HIS A 237 -2.24 10.44 20.36
C HIS A 237 -0.86 10.22 21.01
N PRO A 238 -0.28 11.26 21.62
CA PRO A 238 1.05 11.20 22.23
C PRO A 238 1.13 10.25 23.43
#